data_AF-A0A8J3XVE0-F1
#
_entry.id   AF-A0A8J3XVE0-F1
#
_cell.length_a   1.000
_cell.length_b   1.000
_cell.length_c   1.000
_cell.angle_alpha   90.00
_cell.angle_beta   90.00
_cell.angle_gamma   90.00
#
_symmetry.space_group_name_H-M   'P 1'
#
loop_
_entity.id
_entity.type
_entity.pdbx_description
1 polymer ?
#
loop_
_entity_poly.entity_id
_entity_poly.type
_entity_poly.pdbx_seq_one_letter_code
_entity_poly.pdbx_strand_id
1 'polypeptide(L)'
;MGRIAGVTSAETRERLLSAAADVFAQRGYDGTRVADIAAAAGVSNGALYAHFDSKAELIVAALRAHGRRLLATVFAADPGQPVTELLLAIGRSLPRRRDASGYLIIEALVAARRDEDVARPMRDYVGERGDWVADLVRAAQTGGELDSSLPPNALAHFCLLLSMGSALVTPDLHAVDEEEWSALLARIVAALAPTPDSAAQRRTMKVQIDPQRCHGHGRCYTLAPDLFGEDDEGYGHVAGGGAVPPGHEHAARLAASNCPERAVDLLEGA
;
A
#
# COMPACT_ATOMS: atom_id res chain seq x y z
N MET A 1 39.36 -10.89 -19.66
CA MET A 1 38.58 -10.06 -18.70
C MET A 1 37.14 -10.01 -19.17
N GLY A 2 36.38 -11.07 -18.92
CA GLY A 2 35.08 -11.31 -19.53
C GLY A 2 34.04 -11.68 -18.48
N ARG A 3 32.76 -11.62 -18.88
CA ARG A 3 31.61 -12.16 -18.15
C ARG A 3 32.00 -13.43 -17.38
N ILE A 4 31.50 -13.59 -16.16
CA ILE A 4 31.54 -14.91 -15.50
C ILE A 4 30.89 -15.89 -16.48
N ALA A 5 31.67 -16.81 -17.04
CA ALA A 5 31.19 -17.70 -18.09
C ALA A 5 29.97 -18.49 -17.54
N GLY A 6 28.81 -18.32 -18.18
CA GLY A 6 27.56 -18.98 -17.78
C GLY A 6 26.60 -18.14 -16.93
N VAL A 7 26.94 -16.91 -16.52
CA VAL A 7 26.04 -16.04 -15.75
C VAL A 7 25.31 -15.06 -16.68
N THR A 8 23.99 -15.05 -16.59
CA THR A 8 23.10 -14.17 -17.34
C THR A 8 23.18 -12.72 -16.86
N SER A 9 22.71 -11.80 -17.69
CA SER A 9 22.55 -10.38 -17.33
C SER A 9 21.62 -10.22 -16.11
N ALA A 10 20.56 -11.03 -16.02
CA ALA A 10 19.61 -11.01 -14.91
C ALA A 10 20.26 -11.47 -13.59
N GLU A 11 21.03 -12.56 -13.60
CA GLU A 11 21.75 -13.04 -12.42
C GLU A 11 22.84 -12.06 -11.96
N THR A 12 23.50 -11.38 -12.91
CA THR A 12 24.47 -10.32 -12.60
C THR A 12 23.77 -9.16 -11.89
N ARG A 13 22.62 -8.72 -12.41
CA ARG A 13 21.80 -7.68 -11.80
C ARG A 13 21.35 -8.07 -10.39
N GLU A 14 20.88 -9.30 -10.19
CA GLU A 14 20.45 -9.79 -8.88
C GLU A 14 21.60 -9.80 -7.86
N ARG A 15 22.78 -10.30 -8.26
CA ARG A 15 23.98 -10.28 -7.40
C ARG A 15 24.38 -8.86 -7.00
N LEU A 16 24.27 -7.91 -7.92
CA LEU A 16 24.52 -6.49 -7.65
C LEU A 16 23.52 -5.91 -6.65
N LEU A 17 22.22 -6.20 -6.80
CA LEU A 17 21.18 -5.72 -5.88
C LEU A 17 21.33 -6.32 -4.48
N SER A 18 21.62 -7.61 -4.39
CA SER A 18 21.83 -8.31 -3.12
C SER A 18 23.06 -7.77 -2.40
N ALA A 19 24.19 -7.66 -3.10
CA ALA A 19 25.41 -7.07 -2.53
C ALA A 19 25.23 -5.60 -2.14
N ALA A 20 24.51 -4.82 -2.94
CA ALA A 20 24.20 -3.43 -2.63
C ALA A 20 23.39 -3.31 -1.34
N ALA A 21 22.33 -4.12 -1.19
CA ALA A 21 21.49 -4.13 0.00
C ALA A 21 22.31 -4.41 1.27
N ASP A 22 23.19 -5.42 1.23
CA ASP A 22 24.03 -5.78 2.37
C ASP A 22 25.07 -4.70 2.70
N VAL A 23 25.79 -4.19 1.68
CA VAL A 23 26.84 -3.20 1.90
C VAL A 23 26.27 -1.87 2.37
N PHE A 24 25.15 -1.40 1.79
CA PHE A 24 24.48 -0.19 2.25
C PHE A 24 23.93 -0.35 3.67
N ALA A 25 23.33 -1.49 4.02
CA ALA A 25 22.83 -1.72 5.36
C ALA A 25 23.95 -1.75 6.42
N GLN A 26 25.16 -2.20 6.05
CA GLN A 26 26.29 -2.31 6.98
C GLN A 26 27.13 -1.03 7.10
N ARG A 27 27.32 -0.31 5.99
CA ARG A 27 28.26 0.84 5.92
C ARG A 27 27.56 2.19 5.73
N GLY A 28 26.25 2.16 5.57
CA GLY A 28 25.43 3.31 5.21
C GLY A 28 25.62 3.74 3.76
N TYR A 29 24.79 4.69 3.31
CA TYR A 29 24.91 5.24 1.96
C TYR A 29 26.24 5.96 1.79
N ASP A 30 26.52 7.01 2.56
CA ASP A 30 27.70 7.88 2.41
C ASP A 30 29.03 7.09 2.52
N GLY A 31 29.09 6.08 3.39
CA GLY A 31 30.28 5.25 3.61
C GLY A 31 30.58 4.22 2.52
N THR A 32 29.67 4.01 1.57
CA THR A 32 29.78 2.98 0.53
C THR A 32 30.27 3.54 -0.80
N ARG A 33 31.26 2.91 -1.43
CA ARG A 33 31.62 3.19 -2.83
C ARG A 33 31.01 2.15 -3.77
N VAL A 34 30.69 2.55 -4.99
CA VAL A 34 30.20 1.63 -6.05
C VAL A 34 31.17 0.46 -6.29
N ALA A 35 32.48 0.71 -6.17
CA ALA A 35 33.50 -0.32 -6.28
C ALA A 35 33.45 -1.36 -5.15
N ASP A 36 33.03 -0.97 -3.94
CA ASP A 36 32.87 -1.92 -2.82
C ASP A 36 31.74 -2.91 -3.13
N ILE A 37 30.65 -2.43 -3.74
CA ILE A 37 29.50 -3.24 -4.15
C ILE A 37 29.88 -4.18 -5.30
N ALA A 38 30.57 -3.67 -6.32
CA ALA A 38 31.03 -4.49 -7.43
C ALA A 38 31.95 -5.63 -6.95
N ALA A 39 32.88 -5.31 -6.04
CA ALA A 39 33.76 -6.29 -5.41
C ALA A 39 32.96 -7.33 -4.61
N ALA A 40 31.99 -6.89 -3.79
CA ALA A 40 31.13 -7.78 -3.01
C ALA A 40 30.26 -8.70 -3.89
N ALA A 41 29.77 -8.20 -5.02
CA ALA A 41 29.02 -8.98 -6.00
C ALA A 41 29.92 -9.92 -6.83
N GLY A 42 31.25 -9.75 -6.79
CA GLY A 42 32.21 -10.50 -7.59
C GLY A 42 32.19 -10.12 -9.07
N VAL A 43 31.90 -8.86 -9.40
CA VAL A 43 31.82 -8.34 -10.76
C VAL A 43 32.74 -7.13 -10.97
N SER A 44 32.99 -6.74 -12.22
CA SER A 44 33.78 -5.54 -12.50
C SER A 44 32.94 -4.27 -12.34
N ASN A 45 33.60 -3.13 -12.08
CA ASN A 45 32.92 -1.83 -12.07
C ASN A 45 32.19 -1.54 -13.39
N GLY A 46 32.78 -1.91 -14.53
CA GLY A 46 32.15 -1.75 -15.83
C GLY A 46 30.88 -2.59 -16.01
N ALA A 47 30.83 -3.79 -15.39
CA ALA A 47 29.60 -4.59 -15.38
C ALA A 47 28.51 -3.95 -14.52
N LEU A 48 28.86 -3.33 -13.38
CA LEU A 48 27.91 -2.59 -12.56
C LEU A 48 27.32 -1.39 -13.33
N TYR A 49 28.17 -0.57 -13.95
CA TYR A 49 27.73 0.59 -14.74
C TYR A 49 26.94 0.23 -16.02
N ALA A 50 26.95 -1.04 -16.43
CA ALA A 50 26.06 -1.51 -17.50
C ALA A 50 24.60 -1.75 -17.00
N HIS A 51 24.39 -1.78 -15.69
CA HIS A 51 23.09 -2.05 -15.06
C HIS A 51 22.52 -0.87 -14.28
N PHE A 52 23.37 -0.01 -13.72
CA PHE A 52 22.98 1.11 -12.88
C PHE A 52 23.85 2.32 -13.19
N ASP A 53 23.21 3.45 -13.47
CA ASP A 53 23.87 4.69 -13.87
C ASP A 53 24.48 5.41 -12.66
N SER A 54 23.93 5.19 -11.47
CA SER A 54 24.38 5.86 -10.25
C SER A 54 24.23 5.01 -9.00
N LYS A 55 24.96 5.41 -7.96
CA LYS A 55 24.81 4.88 -6.60
C LYS A 55 23.41 5.18 -6.03
N ALA A 56 22.83 6.32 -6.40
CA ALA A 56 21.49 6.75 -6.00
C ALA A 56 20.40 5.83 -6.59
N GLU A 57 20.52 5.49 -7.87
CA GLU A 57 19.65 4.49 -8.51
C GLU A 57 19.81 3.12 -7.83
N LEU A 58 21.05 2.71 -7.58
CA LEU A 58 21.37 1.40 -7.03
C LEU A 58 20.80 1.20 -5.62
N ILE A 59 20.84 2.19 -4.72
CA ILE A 59 20.28 2.03 -3.37
C ILE A 59 18.76 1.84 -3.41
N VAL A 60 18.04 2.58 -4.26
CA VAL A 60 16.58 2.45 -4.36
C VAL A 60 16.19 1.15 -5.08
N ALA A 61 16.96 0.74 -6.10
CA ALA A 61 16.76 -0.55 -6.74
C ALA A 61 17.01 -1.71 -5.78
N ALA A 62 18.08 -1.65 -4.97
CA ALA A 62 18.38 -2.64 -3.94
C ALA A 62 17.28 -2.70 -2.88
N LEU A 63 16.76 -1.54 -2.46
CA LEU A 63 15.62 -1.46 -1.54
C LEU A 63 14.33 -2.05 -2.14
N ARG A 64 14.09 -1.89 -3.44
CA ARG A 64 12.93 -2.50 -4.12
C ARG A 64 13.03 -4.02 -4.18
N ALA A 65 14.22 -4.54 -4.44
CA ALA A 65 14.47 -5.98 -4.57
C ALA A 65 14.57 -6.69 -3.21
N HIS A 66 15.33 -6.12 -2.27
CA HIS A 66 15.73 -6.76 -1.01
C HIS A 66 15.32 -5.98 0.24
N GLY A 67 14.67 -4.83 0.08
CA GLY A 67 14.04 -4.14 1.20
C GLY A 67 12.94 -4.97 1.81
N ARG A 68 12.68 -4.75 3.09
CA ARG A 68 11.65 -5.50 3.81
C ARG A 68 10.25 -5.17 3.29
N ARG A 69 9.52 -6.17 2.79
CA ARG A 69 8.12 -6.05 2.34
C ARG A 69 7.15 -6.87 3.19
N LEU A 70 7.28 -6.83 4.51
CA LEU A 70 6.57 -7.76 5.41
C LEU A 70 5.06 -7.83 5.19
N LEU A 71 4.38 -6.68 5.07
CA LEU A 71 2.94 -6.66 4.79
C LEU A 71 2.60 -7.43 3.51
N ALA A 72 3.40 -7.30 2.45
CA ALA A 72 3.19 -8.04 1.21
C ALA A 72 3.57 -9.52 1.35
N THR A 73 4.60 -9.85 2.14
CA THR A 73 5.00 -11.24 2.39
C THR A 73 3.95 -12.01 3.18
N VAL A 74 3.42 -11.43 4.26
CA VAL A 74 2.39 -12.08 5.10
C VAL A 74 1.09 -12.19 4.31
N PHE A 75 0.68 -11.13 3.60
CA PHE A 75 -0.50 -11.20 2.73
C PHE A 75 -0.35 -12.25 1.61
N ALA A 76 0.81 -12.36 0.97
CA ALA A 76 1.03 -13.37 -0.06
C ALA A 76 1.02 -14.80 0.48
N ALA A 77 1.36 -14.99 1.76
CA ALA A 77 1.31 -16.31 2.41
C ALA A 77 -0.13 -16.78 2.68
N ASP A 78 -1.03 -15.84 3.00
CA ASP A 78 -2.46 -16.12 3.17
C ASP A 78 -3.31 -14.92 2.70
N PRO A 79 -3.68 -14.87 1.40
CA PRO A 79 -4.48 -13.75 0.86
C PRO A 79 -5.90 -13.68 1.41
N GLY A 80 -6.40 -14.75 2.04
CA GLY A 80 -7.73 -14.81 2.65
C GLY A 80 -7.74 -14.41 4.13
N GLN A 81 -6.56 -14.16 4.73
CA GLN A 81 -6.47 -13.74 6.12
C GLN A 81 -7.13 -12.36 6.30
N PRO A 82 -7.98 -12.19 7.34
CA PRO A 82 -8.54 -10.89 7.66
C PRO A 82 -7.46 -9.82 7.84
N VAL A 83 -7.69 -8.62 7.33
CA VAL A 83 -6.71 -7.53 7.39
C VAL A 83 -6.42 -7.13 8.83
N THR A 84 -7.37 -7.28 9.74
CA THR A 84 -7.15 -7.07 11.19
C THR A 84 -6.12 -8.05 11.76
N GLU A 85 -6.18 -9.32 11.39
CA GLU A 85 -5.19 -10.33 11.81
C GLU A 85 -3.81 -10.06 11.20
N LEU A 86 -3.76 -9.62 9.95
CA LEU A 86 -2.54 -9.18 9.28
C LEU A 86 -1.89 -7.99 10.00
N LEU A 87 -2.67 -6.98 10.38
CA LEU A 87 -2.21 -5.83 11.17
C LEU A 87 -1.66 -6.25 12.54
N LEU A 88 -2.32 -7.21 13.21
CA LEU A 88 -1.84 -7.75 14.49
C LEU A 88 -0.53 -8.52 14.34
N ALA A 89 -0.43 -9.43 13.36
CA ALA A 89 0.78 -10.21 13.12
C ALA A 89 2.00 -9.31 12.80
N ILE A 90 1.78 -8.27 12.00
CA ILE A 90 2.81 -7.30 11.67
C ILE A 90 3.14 -6.44 12.88
N GLY A 91 2.13 -5.91 13.58
CA GLY A 91 2.33 -5.08 14.76
C GLY A 91 3.19 -5.78 15.81
N ARG A 92 2.87 -7.03 16.15
CA ARG A 92 3.62 -7.83 17.14
C ARG A 92 5.06 -8.10 16.74
N SER A 93 5.33 -8.17 15.43
CA SER A 93 6.69 -8.40 14.95
C SER A 93 7.50 -7.11 14.83
N LEU A 94 6.93 -5.90 14.95
CA LEU A 94 7.65 -4.61 14.82
C LEU A 94 8.77 -4.41 15.86
N PRO A 95 8.56 -4.68 17.17
CA PRO A 95 9.59 -4.56 18.20
C PRO A 95 10.84 -5.41 18.00
N ARG A 96 10.66 -6.60 17.42
CA ARG A 96 11.70 -7.63 17.35
C ARG A 96 12.66 -7.43 16.18
N ARG A 97 12.55 -6.32 15.43
CA ARG A 97 13.19 -6.15 14.12
C ARG A 97 14.55 -5.48 14.22
N ARG A 98 15.60 -6.29 14.38
CA ARG A 98 17.00 -5.86 14.32
C ARG A 98 17.79 -6.55 13.22
N ASP A 99 17.32 -6.52 11.97
CA ASP A 99 18.10 -7.07 10.86
C ASP A 99 18.53 -6.01 9.83
N ALA A 100 19.56 -6.36 9.06
CA ALA A 100 20.20 -5.49 8.08
C ALA A 100 19.20 -4.87 7.09
N SER A 101 18.18 -5.64 6.66
CA SER A 101 17.15 -5.17 5.74
C SER A 101 16.26 -4.05 6.32
N GLY A 102 16.10 -3.98 7.64
CA GLY A 102 15.41 -2.87 8.31
C GLY A 102 16.20 -1.56 8.32
N TYR A 103 17.54 -1.64 8.34
CA TYR A 103 18.40 -0.46 8.25
C TYR A 103 18.51 0.10 6.84
N LEU A 104 18.40 -0.74 5.79
CA LEU A 104 18.52 -0.28 4.40
C LEU A 104 17.52 0.84 4.05
N ILE A 105 16.27 0.73 4.51
CA ILE A 105 15.26 1.76 4.24
C ILE A 105 15.56 3.07 5.00
N ILE A 106 16.11 2.97 6.21
CA ILE A 106 16.52 4.13 7.01
C ILE A 106 17.71 4.83 6.34
N GLU A 107 18.71 4.08 5.89
CA GLU A 107 19.85 4.62 5.15
C GLU A 107 19.42 5.33 3.86
N ALA A 108 18.49 4.74 3.11
CA ALA A 108 17.95 5.36 1.91
C ALA A 108 17.18 6.66 2.23
N LEU A 109 16.40 6.70 3.31
CA LEU A 109 15.71 7.91 3.75
C LEU A 109 16.66 9.00 4.25
N VAL A 110 17.74 8.62 4.96
CA VAL A 110 18.76 9.56 5.40
C VAL A 110 19.51 10.15 4.20
N ALA A 111 19.86 9.31 3.22
CA ALA A 111 20.47 9.75 1.97
C ALA A 111 19.55 10.70 1.18
N ALA A 112 18.26 10.37 1.06
CA ALA A 112 17.25 11.20 0.41
C ALA A 112 17.09 12.61 1.01
N ARG A 113 17.50 12.83 2.27
CA ARG A 113 17.50 14.18 2.86
C ARG A 113 18.62 15.08 2.36
N ARG A 114 19.67 14.51 1.76
CA ARG A 114 20.90 15.20 1.36
C ARG A 114 21.17 15.13 -0.14
N ASP A 115 20.58 14.16 -0.83
CA ASP A 115 20.81 13.85 -2.23
C ASP A 115 19.47 13.79 -2.99
N GLU A 116 19.23 14.75 -3.89
CA GLU A 116 17.98 14.85 -4.65
C GLU A 116 17.79 13.69 -5.63
N ASP A 117 18.88 13.10 -6.13
CA ASP A 117 18.86 11.94 -7.02
C ASP A 117 18.38 10.68 -6.28
N VAL A 118 18.56 10.63 -4.95
CA VAL A 118 17.94 9.62 -4.09
C VAL A 118 16.53 10.05 -3.67
N ALA A 119 16.31 11.34 -3.40
CA ALA A 119 15.05 11.85 -2.86
C ALA A 119 13.85 11.57 -3.76
N ARG A 120 13.98 11.77 -5.07
CA ARG A 120 12.88 11.56 -6.01
C ARG A 120 12.47 10.07 -6.09
N PRO A 121 13.37 9.13 -6.41
CA PRO A 121 13.01 7.71 -6.46
C PRO A 121 12.55 7.16 -5.11
N MET A 122 13.05 7.72 -4.00
CA MET A 122 12.60 7.36 -2.65
C MET A 122 11.16 7.83 -2.37
N ARG A 123 10.78 9.04 -2.81
CA ARG A 123 9.38 9.50 -2.75
C ARG A 123 8.46 8.58 -3.54
N ASP A 124 8.87 8.19 -4.75
CA ASP A 124 8.10 7.27 -5.59
C ASP A 124 7.94 5.91 -4.90
N TYR A 125 9.03 5.35 -4.35
CA TYR A 125 8.97 4.10 -3.59
C TYR A 125 8.03 4.16 -2.38
N VAL A 126 8.11 5.23 -1.57
CA VAL A 126 7.23 5.37 -0.39
C VAL A 126 5.78 5.61 -0.81
N GLY A 127 5.56 6.36 -1.89
CA GLY A 127 4.24 6.60 -2.49
C GLY A 127 3.59 5.30 -2.93
N GLU A 128 4.27 4.50 -3.77
CA GLU A 128 3.79 3.19 -4.22
C GLU A 128 3.46 2.24 -3.06
N ARG A 129 4.27 2.28 -1.99
CA ARG A 129 4.03 1.50 -0.77
C ARG A 129 2.78 2.00 -0.03
N GLY A 130 2.58 3.31 0.04
CA GLY A 130 1.40 3.93 0.64
C GLY A 130 0.13 3.59 -0.13
N ASP A 131 0.16 3.72 -1.46
CA ASP A 131 -0.96 3.40 -2.33
C ASP A 131 -1.36 1.94 -2.20
N TRP A 132 -0.39 1.02 -2.21
CA TRP A 132 -0.66 -0.41 -2.01
C TRP A 132 -1.30 -0.72 -0.65
N VAL A 133 -0.87 -0.08 0.44
CA VAL A 133 -1.50 -0.23 1.76
C VAL A 133 -2.91 0.37 1.76
N ALA A 134 -3.11 1.52 1.13
CA ALA A 134 -4.42 2.16 1.04
C ALA A 134 -5.41 1.31 0.25
N ASP A 135 -4.97 0.65 -0.82
CA ASP A 135 -5.80 -0.29 -1.59
C ASP A 135 -6.21 -1.51 -0.75
N LEU A 136 -5.30 -2.03 0.07
CA LEU A 136 -5.63 -3.10 1.02
C LEU A 136 -6.68 -2.65 2.05
N VAL A 137 -6.57 -1.42 2.56
CA VAL A 137 -7.58 -0.84 3.46
C VAL A 137 -8.94 -0.69 2.76
N ARG A 138 -8.97 -0.20 1.52
CA ARG A 138 -10.21 -0.09 0.73
C ARG A 138 -10.87 -1.46 0.51
N ALA A 139 -10.08 -2.48 0.21
CA ALA A 139 -10.56 -3.84 0.06
C ALA A 139 -11.20 -4.36 1.36
N ALA A 140 -10.52 -4.18 2.50
CA ALA A 140 -11.04 -4.57 3.81
C ALA A 140 -12.29 -3.78 4.22
N GLN A 141 -12.38 -2.49 3.87
CA GLN A 141 -13.60 -1.70 4.07
C GLN A 141 -14.75 -2.23 3.21
N THR A 142 -14.49 -2.58 1.96
CA THR A 142 -15.49 -3.16 1.06
C THR A 142 -15.98 -4.51 1.59
N GLY A 143 -15.08 -5.32 2.15
CA GLY A 143 -15.39 -6.61 2.80
C GLY A 143 -16.06 -6.49 4.17
N GLY A 144 -16.24 -5.28 4.71
CA GLY A 144 -16.84 -5.09 6.03
C GLY A 144 -15.92 -5.37 7.21
N GLU A 145 -14.63 -5.59 6.98
CA GLU A 145 -13.64 -5.88 8.03
C GLU A 145 -13.18 -4.61 8.77
N LEU A 146 -13.08 -3.49 8.05
CA LEU A 146 -12.68 -2.19 8.60
C LEU A 146 -13.81 -1.16 8.48
N ASP A 147 -13.81 -0.19 9.40
CA ASP A 147 -14.73 0.93 9.39
C ASP A 147 -14.54 1.78 8.12
N SER A 148 -15.63 1.96 7.36
CA SER A 148 -15.65 2.70 6.10
C SER A 148 -15.50 4.21 6.25
N SER A 149 -15.69 4.74 7.47
CA SER A 149 -15.47 6.16 7.78
C SER A 149 -13.98 6.52 7.89
N LEU A 150 -13.10 5.54 8.05
CA LEU A 150 -11.66 5.76 8.14
C LEU A 150 -11.08 6.17 6.76
N PRO A 151 -10.34 7.29 6.65
CA PRO A 151 -9.68 7.65 5.41
C PRO A 151 -8.55 6.64 5.07
N PRO A 152 -8.61 5.91 3.95
CA PRO A 152 -7.64 4.84 3.66
C PRO A 152 -6.19 5.32 3.59
N ASN A 153 -5.98 6.50 2.98
CA ASN A 153 -4.65 7.10 2.86
C ASN A 153 -4.07 7.50 4.22
N ALA A 154 -4.91 7.92 5.18
CA ALA A 154 -4.46 8.29 6.52
C ALA A 154 -4.01 7.05 7.31
N LEU A 155 -4.78 5.97 7.24
CA LEU A 155 -4.41 4.70 7.88
C LEU A 155 -3.14 4.11 7.23
N ALA A 156 -3.02 4.16 5.90
CA ALA A 156 -1.83 3.75 5.19
C ALA A 156 -0.58 4.55 5.63
N HIS A 157 -0.72 5.88 5.72
CA HIS A 157 0.35 6.75 6.20
C HIS A 157 0.76 6.41 7.64
N PHE A 158 -0.21 6.19 8.53
CA PHE A 158 0.06 5.78 9.92
C PHE A 158 0.82 4.45 9.97
N CYS A 159 0.41 3.44 9.20
CA CYS A 159 1.10 2.15 9.12
C CYS A 159 2.55 2.28 8.65
N LEU A 160 2.82 3.16 7.66
CA LEU A 160 4.18 3.42 7.18
C LEU A 160 5.03 4.12 8.23
N LEU A 161 4.49 5.15 8.90
CA LEU A 161 5.19 5.84 9.99
C LEU A 161 5.54 4.88 11.12
N LEU A 162 4.59 4.03 11.53
CA LEU A 162 4.81 3.05 12.58
C LEU A 162 5.87 2.02 12.17
N SER A 163 5.81 1.52 10.92
CA SER A 163 6.79 0.55 10.41
C SER A 163 8.20 1.13 10.32
N MET A 164 8.35 2.41 10.01
CA MET A 164 9.65 3.08 9.94
C MET A 164 10.16 3.44 11.33
N GLY A 165 9.28 4.00 12.15
CA GLY A 165 9.57 4.41 13.52
C GLY A 165 10.03 3.24 14.39
N SER A 166 9.46 2.04 14.21
CA SER A 166 9.87 0.85 14.97
C SER A 166 11.31 0.40 14.70
N ALA A 167 11.91 0.80 13.56
CA ALA A 167 13.32 0.53 13.29
C ALA A 167 14.26 1.47 14.07
N LEU A 168 13.75 2.62 14.53
CA LEU A 168 14.52 3.65 15.24
C LEU A 168 14.21 3.70 16.75
N VAL A 169 12.98 3.44 17.13
CA VAL A 169 12.46 3.54 18.50
C VAL A 169 12.02 2.15 18.95
N THR A 170 12.87 1.47 19.71
CA THR A 170 12.60 0.10 20.19
C THR A 170 11.83 0.11 21.51
N PRO A 171 10.96 -0.88 21.77
CA PRO A 171 10.22 -0.96 23.04
C PRO A 171 11.11 -1.07 24.28
N ASP A 172 12.31 -1.63 24.12
CA ASP A 172 13.36 -1.68 25.15
C ASP A 172 13.76 -0.27 25.65
N LEU A 173 13.63 0.77 24.81
CA LEU A 173 13.82 2.17 25.22
C LEU A 173 12.82 2.60 26.31
N HIS A 174 11.65 1.98 26.32
CA HIS A 174 10.54 2.30 27.21
C HIS A 174 10.20 1.15 28.19
N ALA A 175 11.03 0.10 28.23
CA ALA A 175 10.81 -1.10 29.02
C ALA A 175 9.43 -1.77 28.80
N VAL A 176 8.88 -1.66 27.59
CA VAL A 176 7.59 -2.26 27.23
C VAL A 176 7.81 -3.74 26.88
N ASP A 177 7.10 -4.63 27.57
CA ASP A 177 7.18 -6.06 27.27
C ASP A 177 6.27 -6.48 26.10
N GLU A 178 6.39 -7.74 25.68
CA GLU A 178 5.64 -8.26 24.54
C GLU A 178 4.14 -8.40 24.79
N GLU A 179 3.74 -8.66 26.04
CA GLU A 179 2.34 -8.83 26.43
C GLU A 179 1.64 -7.47 26.44
N GLU A 180 2.27 -6.46 27.05
CA GLU A 180 1.83 -5.07 27.05
C GLU A 180 1.69 -4.53 25.61
N TRP A 181 2.71 -4.76 24.77
CA TRP A 181 2.68 -4.34 23.37
C TRP A 181 1.55 -5.03 22.60
N SER A 182 1.40 -6.35 22.77
CA SER A 182 0.35 -7.12 22.10
C SER A 182 -1.06 -6.70 22.55
N ALA A 183 -1.24 -6.38 23.83
CA ALA A 183 -2.51 -5.91 24.37
C ALA A 183 -2.88 -4.54 23.83
N LEU A 184 -1.92 -3.60 23.75
CA LEU A 184 -2.15 -2.28 23.14
C LEU A 184 -2.54 -2.41 21.67
N LEU A 185 -1.79 -3.22 20.90
CA LEU A 185 -2.10 -3.44 19.48
C LEU A 185 -3.47 -4.06 19.27
N ALA A 186 -3.87 -5.04 20.09
CA ALA A 186 -5.21 -5.61 20.03
C ALA A 186 -6.30 -4.56 20.21
N ARG A 187 -6.12 -3.62 21.14
CA ARG A 187 -7.06 -2.51 21.36
C ARG A 187 -7.11 -1.53 20.19
N ILE A 188 -5.95 -1.18 19.63
CA ILE A 188 -5.87 -0.28 18.48
C ILE A 188 -6.54 -0.90 17.26
N VAL A 189 -6.23 -2.17 16.96
CA VAL A 189 -6.83 -2.86 15.79
C VAL A 189 -8.33 -3.06 15.98
N ALA A 190 -8.80 -3.40 17.18
CA ALA A 190 -10.23 -3.52 17.47
C ALA A 190 -10.97 -2.19 17.24
N ALA A 191 -10.33 -1.04 17.47
CA ALA A 191 -10.91 0.27 17.20
C ALA A 191 -11.03 0.60 15.70
N LEU A 192 -10.42 -0.20 14.81
CA LEU A 192 -10.56 -0.06 13.36
C LEU A 192 -11.75 -0.82 12.79
N ALA A 193 -12.38 -1.70 13.58
CA ALA A 193 -13.55 -2.46 13.17
C ALA A 193 -14.78 -1.54 12.96
N PRO A 194 -15.76 -1.94 12.14
CA PRO A 194 -16.96 -1.14 11.92
C PRO A 194 -17.68 -0.78 13.21
N THR A 195 -17.97 0.50 13.39
CA THR A 195 -18.88 0.98 14.42
C THR A 195 -20.33 0.60 14.09
N PRO A 196 -21.23 0.50 15.09
CA PRO A 196 -22.66 0.27 14.84
C PRO A 196 -23.26 1.29 13.87
N ASP A 197 -22.84 2.55 13.96
CA ASP A 197 -23.28 3.63 13.07
C ASP A 197 -22.76 3.48 11.65
N SER A 198 -21.47 3.14 11.44
CA SER A 198 -20.95 2.93 10.07
C SER A 198 -21.50 1.65 9.43
N ALA A 199 -21.81 0.63 10.24
CA ALA A 199 -22.52 -0.56 9.80
C ALA A 199 -24.00 -0.26 9.44
N ALA A 200 -24.67 0.61 10.21
CA ALA A 200 -26.03 1.06 9.91
C ALA A 200 -26.06 1.95 8.65
N GLN A 201 -25.13 2.89 8.50
CA GLN A 201 -25.02 3.76 7.32
C GLN A 201 -24.82 2.96 6.02
N ARG A 202 -23.94 1.94 6.04
CA ARG A 202 -23.78 1.00 4.91
C ARG A 202 -25.09 0.31 4.51
N ARG A 203 -25.93 -0.04 5.49
CA ARG A 203 -27.24 -0.66 5.24
C ARG A 203 -28.31 0.33 4.76
N THR A 204 -28.04 1.63 4.75
CA THR A 204 -29.02 2.70 4.41
C THR A 204 -28.68 3.51 3.16
N MET A 205 -27.57 3.21 2.46
CA MET A 205 -27.22 3.92 1.23
C MET A 205 -28.36 3.82 0.21
N LYS A 206 -28.78 4.96 -0.32
CA LYS A 206 -29.75 5.02 -1.41
C LYS A 206 -29.18 5.71 -2.64
N VAL A 207 -29.63 5.29 -3.80
CA VAL A 207 -29.38 5.94 -5.09
C VAL A 207 -30.67 6.58 -5.57
N GLN A 208 -30.55 7.77 -6.18
CA GLN A 208 -31.65 8.44 -6.86
C GLN A 208 -31.17 8.96 -8.22
N ILE A 209 -32.07 9.02 -9.19
CA ILE A 209 -31.84 9.75 -10.44
C ILE A 209 -32.73 10.99 -10.44
N ASP A 210 -32.14 12.16 -10.68
CA ASP A 210 -32.87 13.40 -10.95
C ASP A 210 -33.37 13.39 -12.40
N PRO A 211 -34.69 13.26 -12.63
CA PRO A 211 -35.25 13.18 -13.97
C PRO A 211 -35.11 14.49 -14.76
N GLN A 212 -34.88 15.63 -14.09
CA GLN A 212 -34.67 16.91 -14.78
C GLN A 212 -33.27 17.05 -15.36
N ARG A 213 -32.32 16.24 -14.87
CA ARG A 213 -30.90 16.28 -15.28
C ARG A 213 -30.50 15.07 -16.11
N CYS A 214 -31.24 13.97 -16.02
CA CYS A 214 -30.97 12.78 -16.80
C CYS A 214 -31.24 13.06 -18.30
N HIS A 215 -30.28 12.71 -19.17
CA HIS A 215 -30.36 12.88 -20.62
C HIS A 215 -30.11 11.55 -21.38
N GLY A 216 -30.29 10.40 -20.73
CA GLY A 216 -30.24 9.09 -21.39
C GLY A 216 -28.85 8.61 -21.85
N HIS A 217 -27.76 9.06 -21.23
CA HIS A 217 -26.40 8.60 -21.57
C HIS A 217 -26.08 7.13 -21.22
N GLY A 218 -26.97 6.45 -20.51
CA GLY A 218 -26.89 5.02 -20.19
C GLY A 218 -25.76 4.54 -19.28
N ARG A 219 -24.91 5.44 -18.77
CA ARG A 219 -23.74 5.06 -17.96
C ARG A 219 -24.11 4.38 -16.63
N CYS A 220 -25.24 4.75 -16.03
CA CYS A 220 -25.66 4.24 -14.72
C CYS A 220 -25.99 2.73 -14.78
N TYR A 221 -26.91 2.31 -15.64
CA TYR A 221 -27.30 0.90 -15.79
C TYR A 221 -26.26 0.06 -16.53
N THR A 222 -25.36 0.66 -17.30
CA THR A 222 -24.21 -0.06 -17.87
C THR A 222 -23.19 -0.43 -16.79
N LEU A 223 -22.92 0.47 -15.85
CA LEU A 223 -21.90 0.27 -14.81
C LEU A 223 -22.43 -0.45 -13.57
N ALA A 224 -23.74 -0.34 -13.30
CA ALA A 224 -24.39 -0.94 -12.14
C ALA A 224 -25.80 -1.45 -12.52
N PRO A 225 -25.90 -2.50 -13.36
CA PRO A 225 -27.18 -3.02 -13.86
C PRO A 225 -28.09 -3.58 -12.75
N ASP A 226 -27.51 -3.98 -11.63
CA ASP A 226 -28.28 -4.47 -10.47
C ASP A 226 -28.94 -3.33 -9.66
N LEU A 227 -28.56 -2.07 -9.93
CA LEU A 227 -29.06 -0.88 -9.22
C LEU A 227 -29.91 0.05 -10.10
N PHE A 228 -29.66 0.04 -11.41
CA PHE A 228 -30.32 0.95 -12.36
C PHE A 228 -30.78 0.17 -13.59
N GLY A 229 -31.90 0.62 -14.17
CA GLY A 229 -32.38 0.18 -15.48
C GLY A 229 -32.59 1.37 -16.42
N GLU A 230 -33.11 1.08 -17.61
CA GLU A 230 -33.56 2.09 -18.57
C GLU A 230 -35.07 2.00 -18.80
N ASP A 231 -35.70 3.13 -19.10
CA ASP A 231 -37.08 3.15 -19.60
C ASP A 231 -37.11 3.02 -21.14
N ASP A 232 -38.32 3.04 -21.70
CA ASP A 232 -38.54 2.89 -23.15
C ASP A 232 -37.93 4.04 -23.99
N GLU A 233 -37.57 5.15 -23.35
CA GLU A 233 -36.94 6.33 -23.98
C GLU A 233 -35.41 6.37 -23.74
N GLY A 234 -34.86 5.38 -23.02
CA GLY A 234 -33.42 5.27 -22.72
C GLY A 234 -32.95 6.11 -21.52
N TYR A 235 -33.88 6.73 -20.77
CA TYR A 235 -33.52 7.42 -19.53
C TYR A 235 -33.27 6.41 -18.41
N GLY A 236 -32.26 6.70 -17.59
CA GLY A 236 -31.96 5.86 -16.44
C GLY A 236 -33.05 5.96 -15.38
N HIS A 237 -33.45 4.81 -14.82
CA HIS A 237 -34.30 4.73 -13.63
C HIS A 237 -33.63 3.87 -12.55
N VAL A 238 -34.06 4.06 -11.31
CA VAL A 238 -33.51 3.33 -10.15
C VAL A 238 -34.34 2.08 -9.87
N ALA A 239 -33.68 0.93 -9.71
CA ALA A 239 -34.32 -0.32 -9.37
C ALA A 239 -34.67 -0.40 -7.87
N GLY A 240 -35.73 -1.15 -7.52
CA GLY A 240 -36.00 -1.56 -6.12
C GLY A 240 -36.21 -0.44 -5.10
N GLY A 241 -36.67 0.75 -5.52
CA GLY A 241 -36.91 1.88 -4.60
C GLY A 241 -35.64 2.58 -4.11
N GLY A 242 -34.51 2.31 -4.76
CA GLY A 242 -33.24 3.01 -4.58
C GLY A 242 -32.43 2.63 -3.38
N ALA A 243 -32.83 1.66 -2.56
CA ALA A 243 -31.95 1.08 -1.56
C ALA A 243 -30.81 0.31 -2.23
N VAL A 244 -29.56 0.64 -1.89
CA VAL A 244 -28.37 -0.06 -2.37
C VAL A 244 -28.15 -1.29 -1.48
N PRO A 245 -28.19 -2.51 -2.02
CA PRO A 245 -27.90 -3.71 -1.25
C PRO A 245 -26.44 -3.75 -0.76
N PRO A 246 -26.16 -4.39 0.39
CA PRO A 246 -24.78 -4.60 0.84
C PRO A 246 -23.91 -5.23 -0.26
N GLY A 247 -22.70 -4.70 -0.44
CA GLY A 247 -21.75 -5.14 -1.48
C GLY A 247 -21.89 -4.42 -2.83
N HIS A 248 -22.94 -3.62 -3.04
CA HIS A 248 -23.17 -2.86 -4.27
C HIS A 248 -22.79 -1.37 -4.16
N GLU A 249 -22.25 -0.93 -3.03
CA GLU A 249 -21.92 0.47 -2.73
C GLU A 249 -20.82 1.02 -3.66
N HIS A 250 -19.86 0.18 -4.05
CA HIS A 250 -18.84 0.58 -5.02
C HIS A 250 -19.46 0.83 -6.40
N ALA A 251 -20.33 -0.06 -6.86
CA ALA A 251 -21.04 0.08 -8.14
C ALA A 251 -21.92 1.34 -8.15
N ALA A 252 -22.63 1.61 -7.05
CA ALA A 252 -23.40 2.85 -6.87
C ALA A 252 -22.53 4.11 -7.01
N ARG A 253 -21.37 4.16 -6.31
CA ARG A 253 -20.42 5.29 -6.41
C ARG A 253 -19.81 5.43 -7.79
N LEU A 254 -19.53 4.31 -8.45
CA LEU A 254 -18.99 4.30 -9.79
C LEU A 254 -20.03 4.86 -10.77
N ALA A 255 -21.29 4.41 -10.73
CA ALA A 255 -22.38 4.94 -11.54
C ALA A 255 -22.58 6.46 -11.33
N ALA A 256 -22.57 6.92 -10.08
CA ALA A 256 -22.75 8.34 -9.74
C ALA A 256 -21.64 9.24 -10.28
N SER A 257 -20.38 8.88 -10.02
CA SER A 257 -19.20 9.64 -10.49
C SER A 257 -19.06 9.64 -12.02
N ASN A 258 -19.71 8.70 -12.69
CA ASN A 258 -19.69 8.53 -14.12
C ASN A 258 -20.95 9.06 -14.83
N CYS A 259 -21.88 9.71 -14.14
CA CYS A 259 -22.97 10.41 -14.82
C CYS A 259 -22.46 11.76 -15.39
N PRO A 260 -22.45 11.99 -16.72
CA PRO A 260 -21.95 13.25 -17.31
C PRO A 260 -22.72 14.47 -16.82
N GLU A 261 -24.05 14.32 -16.70
CA GLU A 261 -24.97 15.35 -16.23
C GLU A 261 -25.05 15.45 -14.70
N ARG A 262 -24.33 14.57 -14.00
CA ARG A 262 -24.37 14.38 -12.53
C ARG A 262 -25.82 14.26 -12.02
N ALA A 263 -26.65 13.52 -12.75
CA ALA A 263 -28.06 13.25 -12.44
C ALA A 263 -28.25 12.10 -11.44
N VAL A 264 -27.20 11.36 -11.08
CA VAL A 264 -27.25 10.25 -10.12
C VAL A 264 -26.74 10.74 -8.77
N ASP A 265 -27.62 10.77 -7.77
CA ASP A 265 -27.31 11.18 -6.41
C ASP A 265 -27.19 9.98 -5.47
N LEU A 266 -26.23 10.07 -4.54
CA LEU A 266 -26.08 9.13 -3.43
C LEU A 266 -26.61 9.78 -2.16
N LEU A 267 -27.62 9.17 -1.58
CA LEU A 267 -28.21 9.59 -0.32
C LEU A 267 -27.68 8.65 0.77
N GLU A 268 -26.72 9.13 1.57
CA GLU A 268 -26.15 8.39 2.70
C GLU A 268 -26.82 8.86 3.99
N GLY A 269 -27.61 7.97 4.64
CA GLY A 269 -28.12 8.13 6.01
C GLY A 269 -29.08 9.32 6.25
N ALA A 270 -30.34 9.02 6.54
CA ALA A 270 -31.21 9.90 7.34
C ALA A 270 -31.27 9.37 8.76
#